data_AF-A0A2S2PJL5-F1
#
_entry.id   AF-A0A2S2PJL5-F1
#
_cell.length_a   1.000
_cell.length_b   1.000
_cell.length_c   1.000
_cell.angle_alpha   90.00
_cell.angle_beta   90.00
_cell.angle_gamma   90.00
#
_symmetry.space_group_name_H-M   'P 1'
#
loop_
_entity.id
_entity.type
_entity.pdbx_description
1 polymer ?
#
loop_
_entity_poly.entity_id
_entity_poly.type
_entity_poly.pdbx_seq_one_letter_code
_entity_poly.pdbx_strand_id
1 'polypeptide(L)'
;DIVRKIIEYLNTIGALNHTGGIPTTMEETIEQWDMPNAWPPLQYIVVMSLDNLGIKDAQAIADKIADRWMETNFKTFIDKKVMYEKYNVREKGHAGESTGEYKMQEGFGWTNGIILEFLHKYRFTVNSMTWNITSK
;
A
#
# COMPACT_ATOMS: atom_id res chain seq x y z
N ASP A 1 -2.83 -0.44 -26.92
CA ASP A 1 -2.25 0.47 -25.92
C ASP A 1 -1.47 -0.33 -24.89
N ILE A 2 -0.26 0.10 -24.52
CA ILE A 2 0.65 -0.60 -23.61
C ILE A 2 0.19 -0.50 -22.15
N VAL A 3 -0.38 0.64 -21.75
CA VAL A 3 -0.87 0.87 -20.38
C VAL A 3 -1.96 -0.14 -20.03
N ARG A 4 -2.95 -0.27 -20.92
CA ARG A 4 -4.04 -1.24 -20.75
C ARG A 4 -3.53 -2.67 -20.60
N LYS A 5 -2.54 -3.09 -21.41
CA LYS A 5 -1.94 -4.44 -21.31
C LYS A 5 -1.26 -4.69 -19.96
N ILE A 6 -0.58 -3.67 -19.41
CA ILE A 6 0.06 -3.76 -18.09
C ILE A 6 -1.00 -3.87 -16.99
N ILE A 7 -2.06 -3.06 -17.03
CA ILE A 7 -3.16 -3.13 -16.07
C ILE A 7 -3.86 -4.50 -16.14
N GLU A 8 -4.14 -4.98 -17.36
CA GLU A 8 -4.73 -6.31 -17.57
C GLU A 8 -3.82 -7.42 -17.02
N TYR A 9 -2.50 -7.30 -17.19
CA TYR A 9 -1.53 -8.22 -16.60
C TYR A 9 -1.58 -8.20 -15.06
N LEU A 10 -1.51 -7.02 -14.44
CA LEU A 10 -1.59 -6.88 -12.97
C LEU A 10 -2.89 -7.46 -12.40
N ASN A 11 -4.00 -7.28 -13.12
CA ASN A 11 -5.29 -7.88 -12.75
C ASN A 11 -5.28 -9.40 -12.92
N THR A 12 -4.72 -9.91 -14.02
CA THR A 12 -4.67 -11.35 -14.34
C THR A 12 -3.83 -12.13 -13.33
N ILE A 13 -2.70 -11.59 -12.90
CA ILE A 13 -1.86 -12.23 -11.88
C ILE A 13 -2.41 -12.07 -10.46
N GLY A 14 -3.47 -11.26 -10.29
CA GLY A 14 -4.12 -11.05 -8.99
C GLY A 14 -3.46 -10.01 -8.09
N ALA A 15 -2.44 -9.28 -8.56
CA ALA A 15 -1.74 -8.26 -7.76
C ALA A 15 -2.68 -7.16 -7.24
N LEU A 16 -3.77 -6.86 -7.97
CA LEU A 16 -4.78 -5.86 -7.59
C LEU A 16 -5.86 -6.40 -6.63
N ASN A 17 -5.87 -7.69 -6.30
CA ASN A 17 -6.94 -8.34 -5.53
C ASN A 17 -6.73 -8.25 -4.01
N HIS A 18 -5.57 -7.76 -3.59
CA HIS A 18 -5.19 -7.71 -2.18
C HIS A 18 -5.76 -6.50 -1.47
N THR A 19 -6.11 -6.69 -0.20
CA THR A 19 -6.79 -5.67 0.61
C THR A 19 -5.81 -4.76 1.35
N GLY A 20 -4.62 -5.29 1.69
CA GLY A 20 -3.59 -4.62 2.49
C GLY A 20 -2.62 -3.76 1.69
N GLY A 21 -2.59 -3.89 0.36
CA GLY A 21 -1.64 -3.25 -0.55
C GLY A 21 -1.32 -4.14 -1.75
N ILE A 22 -0.37 -3.75 -2.58
CA ILE A 22 0.18 -4.54 -3.68
C ILE A 22 1.35 -5.39 -3.16
N PRO A 23 1.37 -6.71 -3.38
CA PRO A 23 2.47 -7.54 -2.91
C PRO A 23 3.76 -7.26 -3.69
N THR A 24 4.88 -7.57 -3.05
CA THR A 24 6.20 -7.43 -3.69
C THR A 24 6.34 -8.36 -4.88
N THR A 25 5.91 -9.61 -4.71
CA THR A 25 5.82 -10.65 -5.74
C THR A 25 4.56 -11.47 -5.49
N MET A 26 4.22 -12.37 -6.41
CA MET A 26 3.16 -13.37 -6.19
C MET A 26 3.68 -14.67 -5.56
N GLU A 27 4.98 -14.74 -5.26
CA GLU A 27 5.63 -15.95 -4.72
C GLU A 27 5.54 -15.96 -3.19
N GLU A 28 5.30 -17.12 -2.60
CA GLU A 28 5.31 -17.30 -1.14
C GLU A 28 6.62 -17.95 -0.72
N THR A 29 7.52 -17.15 -0.14
CA THR A 29 8.83 -17.61 0.34
C THR A 29 9.07 -17.15 1.78
N ILE A 30 10.26 -17.43 2.31
CA ILE A 30 10.71 -16.92 3.62
C ILE A 30 11.40 -15.56 3.51
N GLU A 31 11.59 -15.03 2.30
CA GLU A 31 12.30 -13.79 2.05
C GLU A 31 11.38 -12.59 2.28
N GLN A 32 11.93 -11.49 2.79
CA GLN A 32 11.09 -10.34 3.12
C GLN A 32 10.52 -9.60 1.89
N TRP A 33 11.10 -9.81 0.71
CA TRP A 33 10.69 -9.22 -0.57
C TRP A 33 9.80 -10.16 -1.40
N ASP A 34 8.98 -10.97 -0.74
CA ASP A 34 8.00 -11.85 -1.37
C ASP A 34 6.64 -11.74 -0.64
N MET A 35 5.61 -12.43 -1.15
CA MET A 35 4.31 -12.50 -0.51
C MET A 35 4.46 -13.16 0.89
N PRO A 36 3.83 -12.62 1.95
CA PRO A 36 2.73 -11.64 1.96
C PRO A 36 3.14 -10.17 2.15
N ASN A 37 4.41 -9.83 1.98
CA ASN A 37 4.89 -8.48 2.28
C ASN A 37 4.59 -7.48 1.16
N ALA A 38 4.04 -6.34 1.56
CA ALA A 38 3.97 -5.10 0.79
C ALA A 38 4.90 -4.05 1.38
N TRP A 39 5.81 -3.54 0.55
CA TRP A 39 6.71 -2.47 0.93
C TRP A 39 6.16 -1.10 0.50
N PRO A 40 6.17 -0.09 1.40
CA PRO A 40 5.67 1.25 1.11
C PRO A 40 6.23 1.87 -0.18
N PRO A 41 7.55 1.80 -0.49
CA PRO A 41 8.09 2.35 -1.74
C PRO A 41 7.44 1.77 -3.00
N LEU A 42 7.10 0.48 -3.01
CA LEU A 42 6.45 -0.16 -4.17
C LEU A 42 5.02 0.33 -4.35
N GLN A 43 4.31 0.58 -3.24
CA GLN A 43 2.97 1.16 -3.29
C GLN A 43 3.00 2.55 -3.90
N TYR A 44 3.96 3.38 -3.46
CA TYR A 44 4.16 4.72 -4.00
C TYR A 44 4.44 4.69 -5.50
N ILE A 45 5.35 3.83 -5.96
CA ILE A 45 5.69 3.71 -7.39
C ILE A 45 4.46 3.33 -8.20
N VAL A 46 3.69 2.33 -7.79
CA VAL A 46 2.48 1.89 -8.52
C VAL A 46 1.43 3.00 -8.56
N VAL A 47 1.10 3.58 -7.41
CA VAL A 47 0.07 4.63 -7.29
C VAL A 47 0.44 5.85 -8.13
N MET A 48 1.65 6.38 -7.95
CA MET A 48 2.08 7.59 -8.65
C MET A 48 2.26 7.36 -10.15
N SER A 49 2.74 6.19 -10.56
CA SER A 49 2.88 5.87 -11.99
C SER A 49 1.52 5.81 -12.67
N LEU A 50 0.54 5.15 -12.06
CA LEU A 50 -0.82 5.08 -12.60
C LEU A 50 -1.50 6.45 -12.64
N ASP A 51 -1.34 7.24 -11.59
CA ASP A 51 -1.96 8.56 -11.48
C ASP A 51 -1.40 9.56 -12.52
N ASN A 52 -0.09 9.54 -12.74
CA ASN A 52 0.61 10.46 -13.65
C ASN A 52 0.38 10.15 -15.14
N LEU A 53 -0.27 9.04 -15.50
CA LEU A 53 -0.57 8.71 -16.90
C LEU A 53 -1.66 9.61 -17.50
N GLY A 54 -2.47 10.29 -16.69
CA GLY A 54 -3.59 11.10 -17.16
C GLY A 54 -4.72 10.29 -17.81
N ILE A 55 -4.73 8.98 -17.61
CA ILE A 55 -5.76 8.06 -18.11
C ILE A 55 -6.73 7.76 -16.97
N LYS A 56 -8.02 8.06 -17.16
CA LYS A 56 -9.05 7.97 -16.11
C LYS A 56 -9.12 6.59 -15.45
N ASP A 57 -9.07 5.52 -16.23
CA ASP A 57 -9.12 4.16 -15.69
C ASP A 57 -7.89 3.83 -14.84
N ALA A 58 -6.70 4.32 -15.23
CA ALA A 58 -5.47 4.17 -14.46
C ALA A 58 -5.52 4.97 -13.16
N GLN A 59 -6.00 6.21 -13.21
CA GLN A 59 -6.20 7.07 -12.03
C GLN A 59 -7.18 6.43 -11.04
N ALA A 60 -8.29 5.87 -11.51
CA ALA A 60 -9.25 5.17 -10.65
C ALA A 60 -8.66 3.91 -9.98
N ILE A 61 -7.66 3.27 -10.60
CA ILE A 61 -6.91 2.18 -9.97
C ILE A 61 -5.92 2.73 -8.94
N ALA A 62 -5.23 3.84 -9.26
CA ALA A 62 -4.34 4.53 -8.33
C ALA A 62 -5.06 4.92 -7.04
N ASP A 63 -6.24 5.55 -7.16
CA ASP A 63 -7.10 5.94 -6.04
C ASP A 63 -7.43 4.74 -5.15
N LYS A 64 -7.87 3.63 -5.74
CA LYS A 64 -8.21 2.40 -5.00
C LYS A 64 -7.02 1.82 -4.25
N ILE A 65 -5.82 1.85 -4.84
CA ILE A 65 -4.61 1.34 -4.19
C ILE A 65 -4.20 2.28 -3.06
N ALA A 66 -4.25 3.60 -3.28
CA ALA A 66 -3.96 4.61 -2.27
C ALA A 66 -4.91 4.50 -1.07
N ASP A 67 -6.23 4.40 -1.31
CA ASP A 67 -7.25 4.22 -0.27
C ASP A 67 -6.96 2.99 0.61
N ARG A 68 -6.69 1.84 -0.02
CA ARG A 68 -6.36 0.59 0.70
C ARG A 68 -5.09 0.74 1.52
N TRP A 69 -4.06 1.32 0.92
CA TRP A 69 -2.77 1.49 1.57
C TRP A 69 -2.86 2.42 2.78
N MET A 70 -3.59 3.53 2.63
CA MET A 70 -3.90 4.44 3.73
C MET A 70 -4.65 3.70 4.83
N GLU A 71 -5.73 3.01 4.50
CA GLU A 71 -6.51 2.25 5.50
C GLU A 71 -5.66 1.21 6.25
N THR A 72 -4.77 0.50 5.56
CA THR A 72 -3.82 -0.42 6.19
C THR A 72 -2.94 0.29 7.22
N ASN A 73 -2.22 1.35 6.80
CA ASN A 73 -1.28 2.04 7.67
C ASN A 73 -1.98 2.73 8.85
N PHE A 74 -3.13 3.35 8.61
CA PHE A 74 -3.90 4.01 9.65
C PHE A 74 -4.45 3.03 10.68
N LYS A 75 -5.02 1.89 10.25
CA LYS A 75 -5.48 0.85 11.18
C LYS A 75 -4.36 0.38 12.09
N THR A 76 -3.18 0.11 11.53
CA THR A 76 -2.01 -0.26 12.31
C THR A 76 -1.59 0.85 13.27
N PHE A 77 -1.53 2.10 12.81
CA PHE A 77 -1.14 3.22 13.64
C PHE A 77 -2.13 3.49 14.79
N ILE A 78 -3.43 3.31 14.56
CA ILE A 78 -4.46 3.47 15.61
C ILE A 78 -4.26 2.42 16.71
N ASP A 79 -4.05 1.16 16.33
CA ASP A 79 -3.93 0.05 17.28
C ASP A 79 -2.57 0.05 17.99
N LYS A 80 -1.48 0.19 17.23
CA LYS A 80 -0.10 0.00 17.73
C LYS A 80 0.64 1.29 18.06
N LYS A 81 0.17 2.45 17.60
CA LYS A 81 0.85 3.76 17.71
C LYS A 81 2.20 3.83 17.00
N VAL A 82 2.45 2.93 16.06
CA VAL A 82 3.68 2.86 15.26
C VAL A 82 3.32 2.62 13.79
N MET A 83 4.26 2.96 12.90
CA MET A 83 4.23 2.58 11.49
C MET A 83 5.40 1.64 11.20
N TYR A 84 5.16 0.56 10.46
CA TYR A 84 6.16 -0.47 10.19
C TYR A 84 6.88 -0.25 8.86
N GLU A 85 8.01 -0.94 8.68
CA GLU A 85 8.75 -0.94 7.42
C GLU A 85 7.97 -1.58 6.26
N LYS A 86 7.09 -2.55 6.54
CA LYS A 86 6.31 -3.32 5.58
C LYS A 86 5.02 -3.87 6.21
N TYR A 87 4.04 -4.21 5.38
CA TYR A 87 2.69 -4.61 5.78
C TYR A 87 2.24 -5.89 5.10
N ASN A 88 1.25 -6.56 5.68
CA ASN A 88 0.66 -7.77 5.11
C ASN A 88 -0.39 -7.42 4.05
N VAL A 89 -0.30 -7.99 2.84
CA VAL A 89 -1.27 -7.73 1.76
C VAL A 89 -2.62 -8.39 1.95
N ARG A 90 -2.68 -9.46 2.75
CA ARG A 90 -3.89 -10.27 2.93
C ARG A 90 -4.90 -9.57 3.84
N GLU A 91 -4.41 -8.77 4.79
CA GLU A 91 -5.24 -8.11 5.79
C GLU A 91 -4.79 -6.67 6.06
N LYS A 92 -5.75 -5.74 6.03
CA LYS A 92 -5.51 -4.34 6.41
C LYS A 92 -5.13 -4.23 7.87
N GLY A 93 -4.24 -3.30 8.20
CA GLY A 93 -3.89 -3.01 9.59
C GLY A 93 -2.84 -3.95 10.19
N HIS A 94 -2.31 -4.89 9.41
CA HIS A 94 -1.33 -5.86 9.89
C HIS A 94 0.07 -5.54 9.37
N ALA A 95 1.04 -5.56 10.29
CA ALA A 95 2.44 -5.54 9.93
C ALA A 95 2.77 -6.74 9.02
N GLY A 96 3.78 -6.60 8.17
CA GLY A 96 4.26 -7.71 7.36
C GLY A 96 4.88 -8.82 8.19
N GLU A 97 5.47 -9.79 7.51
CA GLU A 97 6.14 -10.93 8.11
C GLU A 97 7.66 -10.78 8.01
N SER A 98 8.35 -11.22 9.06
CA SER A 98 9.80 -11.26 9.15
C SER A 98 10.22 -12.67 9.57
N THR A 99 10.53 -13.50 8.59
CA THR A 99 10.80 -14.95 8.74
C THR A 99 12.29 -15.27 8.86
N GLY A 100 12.97 -14.60 9.79
CA GLY A 100 14.30 -15.03 10.27
C GLY A 100 15.50 -14.23 9.79
N GLU A 101 15.38 -13.35 8.78
CA GLU A 101 16.47 -12.45 8.40
C GLU A 101 16.77 -11.41 9.51
N TYR A 102 15.74 -10.67 9.93
CA TYR A 102 15.79 -9.72 11.04
C TYR A 102 14.38 -9.37 11.53
N LYS A 103 14.29 -8.79 12.72
CA LYS A 103 13.02 -8.37 13.34
C LYS A 103 12.38 -7.21 12.57
N MET A 104 11.06 -7.20 12.49
CA MET A 104 10.29 -6.06 11.96
C MET A 104 10.73 -4.74 12.59
N GLN A 105 10.91 -3.69 11.78
CA GLN A 105 11.30 -2.35 12.25
C GLN A 105 10.12 -1.37 12.30
N GLU A 106 10.17 -0.43 13.25
CA GLU A 106 9.14 0.59 13.54
C GLU A 106 9.62 2.01 13.22
N GLY A 107 8.66 2.93 13.06
CA GLY A 107 8.90 4.36 12.79
C GLY A 107 9.43 4.65 11.37
N PHE A 108 9.34 3.69 10.47
CA PHE A 108 10.17 3.62 9.27
C PHE A 108 10.00 4.82 8.30
N GLY A 109 11.12 5.41 7.86
CA GLY A 109 11.15 6.69 7.15
C GLY A 109 10.33 6.74 5.85
N TRP A 110 10.42 5.72 4.98
CA TRP A 110 9.61 5.70 3.76
C TRP A 110 8.11 5.60 4.07
N THR A 111 7.72 4.99 5.18
CA THR A 111 6.32 4.71 5.49
C THR A 111 5.67 6.02 5.87
N ASN A 112 6.31 6.72 6.80
CA ASN A 112 5.90 8.05 7.24
C ASN A 112 5.84 9.02 6.07
N GLY A 113 6.89 9.05 5.23
CA GLY A 113 6.97 9.96 4.09
C GLY A 113 5.86 9.73 3.07
N ILE A 114 5.60 8.48 2.71
CA ILE A 114 4.58 8.12 1.70
C ILE A 114 3.17 8.39 2.23
N ILE A 115 2.90 8.15 3.51
CA ILE A 115 1.60 8.49 4.09
C ILE A 115 1.37 10.00 4.07
N LEU A 116 2.39 10.81 4.39
CA LEU A 116 2.28 12.28 4.29
C LEU A 116 2.03 12.75 2.85
N GLU A 117 2.72 12.15 1.88
CA GLU A 117 2.53 12.44 0.46
C GLU A 117 1.11 12.08 0.00
N PHE A 118 0.60 10.91 0.38
CA PHE A 118 -0.77 10.51 0.02
C PHE A 118 -1.82 11.40 0.70
N LEU A 119 -1.64 11.76 1.98
CA LEU A 119 -2.49 12.74 2.66
C LEU A 119 -2.57 14.06 1.88
N HIS A 120 -1.42 14.56 1.40
CA HIS A 120 -1.35 15.79 0.63
C HIS A 120 -2.01 15.67 -0.75
N LYS A 121 -1.61 14.66 -1.53
CA LYS A 121 -2.00 14.48 -2.92
C LYS A 121 -3.47 14.12 -3.10
N TYR A 122 -3.95 13.14 -2.36
CA TYR A 122 -5.32 12.61 -2.45
C TYR A 122 -6.28 13.31 -1.50
N ARG A 123 -5.82 14.36 -0.80
CA ARG A 123 -6.61 15.19 0.12
C ARG A 123 -7.40 14.37 1.14
N PHE A 124 -6.79 13.28 1.58
CA PHE A 124 -7.38 12.46 2.64
C PHE A 124 -7.60 13.32 3.87
N THR A 125 -8.82 13.26 4.40
CA THR A 125 -9.10 13.81 5.73
C THR A 125 -9.20 12.66 6.71
N VAL A 126 -8.53 12.84 7.85
CA VAL A 126 -8.52 11.89 8.95
C VAL A 126 -9.19 12.56 10.13
N ASN A 127 -10.27 11.96 10.62
CA ASN A 127 -10.89 12.42 11.84
C ASN A 127 -10.00 12.03 13.04
N SER A 128 -9.50 12.98 13.82
CA SER A 128 -8.57 12.65 14.93
C SER A 128 -9.24 11.94 16.12
N MET A 129 -10.57 11.87 16.18
CA MET A 129 -11.33 11.19 17.22
C MET A 129 -11.78 9.79 16.81
N THR A 130 -12.31 9.65 15.59
CA THR A 130 -12.79 8.35 15.06
C THR A 130 -11.79 7.64 14.17
N TRP A 131 -10.75 8.36 13.72
CA TRP A 131 -9.74 7.91 12.76
C TRP A 131 -10.31 7.35 11.46
N ASN A 132 -11.52 7.78 11.11
CA ASN A 132 -12.11 7.54 9.80
C ASN A 132 -11.33 8.33 8.75
N ILE A 133 -10.95 7.64 7.68
CA ILE A 133 -10.30 8.20 6.51
C ILE A 133 -11.37 8.44 5.46
N THR A 134 -11.39 9.64 4.89
CA THR A 134 -12.18 9.94 3.69
C THR A 134 -11.28 10.61 2.66
N SER A 135 -11.21 10.07 1.45
CA SER A 135 -10.68 10.76 0.28
C SER A 135 -11.74 11.71 -0.28
N LYS A 136 -11.29 12.77 -0.98
CA LYS A 136 -12.15 13.81 -1.55
C LYS A 136 -12.29 13.65 -3.05
#